data_AF-A0A8S3HPM5-F1
#
_entry.id   AF-A0A8S3HPM5-F1
#
_cell.length_a   1.000
_cell.length_b   1.000
_cell.length_c   1.000
_cell.angle_alpha   90.00
_cell.angle_beta   90.00
_cell.angle_gamma   90.00
#
_symmetry.space_group_name_H-M   'P 1'
#
loop_
_entity.id
_entity.type
_entity.pdbx_description
1 polymer ?
#
loop_
_entity_poly.entity_id
_entity_poly.type
_entity_poly.pdbx_seq_one_letter_code
_entity_poly.pdbx_strand_id
1 'polypeptide(L)' 'MEGSANIAIKFQKCLLGNQKQMWNYNNQTRNMKHVTSGKCMTADKTKTSGQLILASCETGDNANQRWYFDQPLLT' A
#
# COMPACT_ATOMS: atom_id res chain seq x y z
N MET A 1 -19.51 -12.91 -5.74
CA MET A 1 -18.03 -12.99 -5.84
C MET A 1 -17.56 -11.64 -6.33
N GLU A 2 -17.21 -10.73 -5.43
CA GLU A 2 -16.82 -9.37 -5.83
C GLU A 2 -15.41 -9.40 -6.42
N GLY A 3 -15.34 -9.18 -7.73
CA GLY A 3 -14.11 -8.83 -8.42
C GLY A 3 -13.62 -7.50 -7.91
N SER A 4 -12.75 -7.54 -6.89
CA SER A 4 -12.03 -6.37 -6.43
C SER A 4 -11.04 -5.94 -7.52
N ALA A 5 -11.47 -5.04 -8.41
CA ALA A 5 -10.57 -4.38 -9.33
C ALA A 5 -9.39 -3.78 -8.54
N ASN A 6 -8.17 -4.11 -8.96
CA ASN A 6 -6.96 -3.48 -8.44
C ASN A 6 -7.04 -1.98 -8.73
N ILE A 7 -7.11 -1.16 -7.68
CA ILE A 7 -7.22 0.30 -7.83
C ILE A 7 -5.81 0.86 -7.85
N ALA A 8 -5.42 1.53 -8.94
CA ALA A 8 -4.12 2.17 -9.05
C ALA A 8 -3.96 3.27 -7.99
N ILE A 9 -2.80 3.28 -7.31
CA ILE A 9 -2.40 4.35 -6.40
C ILE A 9 -1.85 5.51 -7.25
N LYS A 10 -2.27 6.74 -6.95
CA LYS A 10 -1.90 7.95 -7.69
C LYS A 10 -1.54 9.08 -6.73
N PHE A 11 -0.72 10.01 -7.19
CA PHE A 11 -0.47 11.26 -6.49
C PHE A 11 -1.62 12.25 -6.67
N GLN A 12 -1.83 13.09 -5.65
CA GLN A 12 -2.78 14.20 -5.65
C GLN A 12 -2.21 15.32 -4.78
N LYS A 13 -2.73 16.55 -4.93
CA LYS A 13 -2.46 17.66 -4.00
C LYS A 13 -2.69 17.21 -2.55
N CYS A 14 -1.74 17.50 -1.66
CA CYS A 14 -1.87 17.22 -0.24
C CYS A 14 -3.06 17.99 0.36
N LEU A 15 -3.97 17.26 1.01
CA LEU A 15 -5.14 17.80 1.69
C LEU A 15 -5.14 17.27 3.13
N LEU A 16 -4.89 18.15 4.10
CA LEU A 16 -4.89 17.78 5.51
C LEU A 16 -6.25 17.19 5.91
N GLY A 17 -6.22 16.08 6.65
CA GLY A 17 -7.42 15.36 7.07
C GLY A 17 -8.07 14.49 5.98
N ASN A 18 -7.58 14.49 4.74
CA ASN A 18 -8.10 13.61 3.70
C ASN A 18 -7.63 12.17 3.93
N GLN A 19 -8.53 11.33 4.45
CA GLN A 19 -8.25 9.92 4.74
C GLN A 19 -7.82 9.11 3.49
N LYS A 20 -8.13 9.57 2.27
CA LYS A 20 -7.67 8.93 1.02
C LYS A 20 -6.17 9.13 0.75
N GLN A 21 -5.49 9.93 1.57
CA GLN A 21 -4.04 10.16 1.50
C GLN A 21 -3.32 9.61 2.72
N MET A 22 -4.07 8.98 3.65
CA MET A 22 -3.54 8.47 4.91
C MET A 22 -3.27 6.97 4.82
N TRP A 23 -2.20 6.54 5.49
CA TRP A 23 -1.71 5.17 5.49
C TRP A 23 -1.33 4.74 6.91
N ASN A 24 -1.66 3.51 7.26
CA ASN A 24 -1.24 2.88 8.50
C ASN A 24 -0.18 1.82 8.19
N TYR A 25 1.00 1.95 8.79
CA TYR A 25 2.04 0.93 8.71
C TYR A 25 1.88 -0.08 9.86
N ASN A 26 1.83 -1.37 9.52
CA ASN A 26 1.90 -2.44 10.51
C ASN A 26 3.34 -2.99 10.53
N ASN A 27 4.06 -2.82 11.64
CA ASN A 27 5.45 -3.26 11.77
C ASN A 27 5.62 -4.78 11.90
N GLN A 28 4.61 -5.51 12.36
CA GLN A 28 4.64 -6.98 12.48
C GLN A 28 4.52 -7.62 11.10
N THR A 29 3.55 -7.17 10.30
CA THR A 29 3.29 -7.73 8.95
C THR A 29 4.03 -7.00 7.83
N ARG A 30 4.55 -5.80 8.11
CA ARG A 30 5.22 -4.88 7.17
C ARG A 30 4.33 -4.39 6.03
N ASN A 31 3.03 -4.32 6.25
CA ASN A 31 2.09 -3.80 5.25
C ASN A 31 1.79 -2.32 5.48
N MET A 32 1.54 -1.61 4.37
CA MET A 32 1.00 -0.25 4.35
C MET A 32 -0.48 -0.29 3.99
N LYS A 33 -1.37 -0.09 4.96
CA LYS A 33 -2.83 -0.15 4.79
C LYS A 33 -3.40 1.25 4.53
N HIS A 34 -4.13 1.40 3.43
CA HIS A 34 -4.83 2.63 3.08
C HIS A 34 -6.05 2.82 4.00
N VAL A 35 -6.17 3.99 4.63
CA VAL A 35 -7.18 4.24 5.67
C VAL A 35 -8.61 4.10 5.12
N THR A 36 -8.92 4.73 3.99
CA THR A 36 -10.30 4.73 3.46
C THR A 36 -10.74 3.40 2.85
N SER A 37 -9.85 2.68 2.15
CA SER A 37 -10.26 1.43 1.46
C SER A 37 -10.06 0.18 2.30
N GLY A 38 -9.26 0.25 3.37
CA GLY A 38 -8.86 -0.92 4.15
C GLY A 38 -7.96 -1.90 3.40
N LYS A 39 -7.50 -1.56 2.20
CA LYS A 39 -6.61 -2.38 1.35
C LYS A 39 -5.15 -2.02 1.55
N CYS A 40 -4.26 -2.93 1.19
CA CYS A 40 -2.82 -2.76 1.33
C CYS A 40 -2.16 -2.30 0.03
N MET A 41 -1.07 -1.55 0.17
CA MET A 41 -0.20 -1.17 -0.93
C MET A 41 0.56 -2.39 -1.42
N THR A 42 0.37 -2.72 -2.70
CA THR A 42 0.89 -3.92 -3.33
C THR A 42 1.66 -3.55 -4.59
N ALA A 43 2.88 -4.07 -4.73
CA ALA A 43 3.60 -4.04 -5.99
C ALA A 43 2.95 -5.03 -6.97
N ASP A 44 2.41 -4.49 -8.07
CA ASP A 44 1.80 -5.29 -9.14
C ASP A 44 2.90 -5.96 -9.98
N LYS A 45 3.18 -7.23 -9.67
CA LYS A 45 4.18 -8.04 -10.40
C LYS A 45 3.77 -8.36 -11.84
N THR A 46 2.52 -8.13 -12.23
CA THR A 46 2.05 -8.35 -13.61
C THR A 46 2.45 -7.20 -14.55
N LYS A 47 2.90 -6.07 -13.98
CA LYS A 47 3.34 -4.90 -14.71
C LYS A 47 4.85 -4.71 -14.56
N THR A 48 5.55 -4.60 -15.68
CA THR A 48 6.99 -4.31 -15.72
C THR A 48 7.34 -2.92 -15.18
N SER A 49 6.36 -2.02 -15.06
CA SER A 49 6.55 -0.65 -14.57
C SER A 49 6.70 -0.52 -13.05
N GLY A 50 6.51 -1.60 -12.29
CA GLY A 50 6.53 -1.53 -10.81
C GLY A 50 5.34 -0.77 -10.23
N GLN A 51 4.18 -0.82 -10.89
CA GLN A 51 2.98 -0.10 -10.47
C GLN A 51 2.54 -0.53 -9.07
N LEU A 52 2.13 0.44 -8.24
CA LEU A 52 1.51 0.21 -6.95
C LEU A 52 -0.02 0.23 -7.07
N ILE A 53 -0.66 -0.78 -6.49
CA ILE A 53 -2.11 -0.96 -6.48
C ILE A 53 -2.62 -1.17 -5.05
N LEU A 54 -3.92 -1.00 -4.86
CA LEU A 54 -4.64 -1.43 -3.67
C LEU A 54 -5.18 -2.86 -3.86
N ALA A 55 -4.70 -3.80 -3.07
CA ALA A 55 -5.19 -5.18 -3.03
C ALA A 55 -5.59 -5.59 -1.60
N SER A 56 -6.28 -6.72 -1.47
CA SER A 56 -6.56 -7.30 -0.15
C SER A 56 -5.26 -7.47 0.64
N CYS A 57 -5.29 -7.10 1.91
CA CYS A 57 -4.13 -7.25 2.79
C CYS A 57 -3.86 -8.72 3.01
N GLU A 58 -2.69 -9.17 2.59
CA GLU A 58 -2.27 -10.55 2.76
C GLU A 58 -1.48 -10.73 4.05
N THR A 59 -1.67 -11.89 4.68
CA THR A 59 -0.90 -12.31 5.86
C THR A 59 0.11 -13.38 5.42
N GLY A 60 1.35 -13.30 5.91
CA GLY A 60 2.44 -14.22 5.55
C GLY A 60 3.62 -13.55 4.85
N ASP A 61 4.47 -14.36 4.23
CA ASP A 61 5.73 -13.91 3.62
C ASP A 61 5.58 -13.39 2.18
N ASN A 62 4.37 -13.06 1.71
CA ASN A 62 4.22 -12.54 0.36
C ASN A 62 4.95 -11.19 0.19
N ALA A 63 6.00 -11.21 -0.61
CA ALA A 63 7.01 -10.16 -0.67
C ALA A 63 6.51 -8.86 -1.31
N ASN A 64 5.44 -8.87 -2.11
CA ASN A 64 5.01 -7.67 -2.84
C ASN A 64 4.15 -6.69 -2.03
N GLN A 65 3.78 -7.04 -0.80
CA GLN A 65 3.07 -6.12 0.11
C GLN A 65 3.91 -5.76 1.34
N ARG A 66 5.21 -6.12 1.35
CA ARG A 66 6.13 -5.90 2.47
C ARG A 66 7.07 -4.73 2.17
N TRP A 67 6.95 -3.69 2.98
CA TRP A 67 7.70 -2.46 2.85
C TRP A 67 8.68 -2.32 4.00
N TYR A 68 9.90 -1.91 3.67
CA TYR A 68 10.96 -1.64 4.63
C TYR A 68 11.35 -0.18 4.48
N PHE A 69 11.59 0.48 5.60
CA PHE A 69 12.24 1.77 5.58
C PHE A 69 13.75 1.52 5.49
N ASP A 70 14.39 2.03 4.45
CA ASP A 70 15.84 2.10 4.43
C ASP A 70 16.26 3.05 5.56
N GLN A 71 16.96 2.53 6.57
CA GLN A 71 17.60 3.38 7.56
C GLN A 71 18.77 4.07 6.85
N PRO A 72 18.60 5.34 6.42
CA PRO A 72 19.08 6.44 7.25
C PRO A 72 18.39 7.81 6.97
N LEU A 73 17.11 8.01 7.33
CA LEU A 73 16.49 9.35 7.33
C LEU A 73 15.72 9.68 8.62
N LEU A 74 15.98 8.92 9.71
CA LEU A 74 15.43 9.18 11.04
C LEU A 74 16.47 9.77 12.02
N THR A 75 17.51 10.43 11.51
CA THR A 75 18.44 11.25 12.31
C THR A 75 18.21 12.73 12.03
#